data_AF-A0A6N6RGG4-F1
#
_entry.id   AF-A0A6N6RGG4-F1
#
_cell.length_a   1.000
_cell.length_b   1.000
_cell.length_c   1.000
_cell.angle_alpha   90.00
_cell.angle_beta   90.00
_cell.angle_gamma   90.00
#
_symmetry.space_group_name_H-M   'P 1'
#
loop_
_entity.id
_entity.type
_entity.pdbx_description
1 polymer ?
#
loop_
_entity_poly.entity_id
_entity_poly.type
_entity_poly.pdbx_seq_one_letter_code
_entity_poly.pdbx_strand_id
1 'polypeptide(L)'
;MKLAYKTGLFAIAIALASCEAVDPFETINPNIGEDDVIGVANSSISWKAGLDRQMAITFNQIGVLSEIASDNYDNINTFYNQFVDDFNIQWQDNDINVAHRGIGRLREKALFGINEVGPNDPAGFSDATRAEYYFYLGVSYLYAAEFFNELPQEDKGPLVSRTGNLNSAVAAFGSALTADPSHVGAMIGRARAYYHLGDATNAVSDANDALAADPDYVRFIEFDPVNSSGNNNGFDYTKNNMQLALQERGGFDDLQPLPTLDFLDPKVYSISGSQDSPIPLMKAEEAHLIIAEAQIAGTNLAGAATTLNNLLTLVASRPSNTFDDSTEDRHERDPGSRPDTTAAVVNGRTGLVLNRKAGDVTVPAISGTSADGAEIAAAVTAGEDAMLTLLYRMRQEIFIAEGRRFKDMGLSYVISEVEALQNENIGAGHPSTISDLPAFLVAIAGEADEIDYDPTTYVCTVTHDVNAIIVANKTDDAVCPFH
;
A
#
# COMPACT_ATOMS: atom_id res chain seq x y z
N MET A 1 -21.19 -74.37 -1.41
CA MET A 1 -20.05 -73.64 -0.80
C MET A 1 -19.11 -72.92 -1.78
N LYS A 2 -19.10 -73.22 -3.10
CA LYS A 2 -18.23 -72.52 -4.08
C LYS A 2 -18.84 -71.31 -4.82
N LEU A 3 -20.15 -71.04 -4.69
CA LEU A 3 -20.80 -69.90 -5.34
C LEU A 3 -20.80 -68.62 -4.46
N ALA A 4 -20.88 -68.78 -3.13
CA ALA A 4 -20.87 -67.67 -2.18
C ALA A 4 -19.50 -66.98 -2.05
N TYR A 5 -18.41 -67.65 -2.43
CA TYR A 5 -17.06 -67.09 -2.34
C TYR A 5 -16.70 -66.20 -3.54
N LYS A 6 -17.33 -66.40 -4.70
CA LYS A 6 -17.09 -65.60 -5.90
C LYS A 6 -17.89 -64.29 -5.93
N THR A 7 -19.09 -64.28 -5.33
CA THR A 7 -19.87 -63.05 -5.15
C THR A 7 -19.33 -62.16 -4.03
N GLY A 8 -18.71 -62.75 -3.00
CA GLY A 8 -18.03 -62.00 -1.93
C GLY A 8 -16.76 -61.27 -2.40
N LEU A 9 -15.92 -61.92 -3.23
CA LEU A 9 -14.72 -61.25 -3.77
C LEU A 9 -15.04 -60.15 -4.80
N PHE A 10 -16.12 -60.29 -5.58
CA PHE A 10 -16.51 -59.26 -6.55
C PHE A 10 -17.11 -58.03 -5.86
N ALA A 11 -17.83 -58.21 -4.74
CA ALA A 11 -18.37 -57.11 -3.95
C ALA A 11 -17.27 -56.37 -3.15
N ILE A 12 -16.22 -57.06 -2.69
CA ILE A 12 -15.09 -56.44 -2.01
C ILE A 12 -14.18 -55.69 -3.00
N ALA A 13 -14.01 -56.20 -4.23
CA ALA A 13 -13.25 -55.49 -5.27
C ALA A 13 -13.93 -54.20 -5.76
N ILE A 14 -15.28 -54.15 -5.79
CA ILE A 14 -16.02 -52.93 -6.10
C ILE A 14 -16.00 -51.94 -4.93
N ALA A 15 -16.04 -52.42 -3.68
CA ALA A 15 -15.97 -51.56 -2.49
C ALA A 15 -14.60 -50.92 -2.26
N LEU A 16 -13.51 -51.60 -2.66
CA LEU A 16 -12.14 -51.05 -2.58
C LEU A 16 -11.83 -50.10 -3.76
N ALA A 17 -12.41 -50.33 -4.94
CA ALA A 17 -12.27 -49.42 -6.08
C ALA A 17 -13.16 -48.16 -5.96
N SER A 18 -14.22 -48.18 -5.15
CA SER A 18 -15.10 -47.03 -4.93
C SER A 18 -14.64 -46.08 -3.81
N CYS A 19 -13.63 -46.45 -3.02
CA CYS A 19 -13.07 -45.60 -1.97
C CYS A 19 -11.85 -44.78 -2.42
N GLU A 20 -11.22 -45.11 -3.55
CA GLU A 20 -10.12 -44.32 -4.14
C GLU A 20 -10.57 -43.41 -5.30
N ALA A 21 -11.83 -43.49 -5.75
CA ALA A 21 -12.25 -42.83 -6.98
C ALA A 21 -12.84 -41.42 -6.80
N VAL A 22 -13.12 -40.99 -5.57
CA VAL A 22 -13.63 -39.64 -5.29
C VAL A 22 -13.17 -39.26 -3.88
N ASP A 23 -12.07 -38.53 -3.77
CA ASP A 23 -11.86 -37.72 -2.57
C ASP A 23 -12.90 -36.60 -2.60
N PRO A 24 -13.91 -36.59 -1.72
CA PRO A 24 -14.95 -35.55 -1.72
C PRO A 24 -14.40 -34.17 -1.35
N PHE A 25 -13.11 -34.07 -0.99
CA PHE A 25 -12.39 -32.84 -0.71
C PHE A 25 -11.43 -32.42 -1.82
N GLU A 26 -11.18 -33.27 -2.82
CA GLU A 26 -10.38 -32.91 -3.98
C GLU A 26 -11.27 -32.13 -4.97
N THR A 27 -11.24 -30.81 -4.86
CA THR A 27 -11.88 -29.91 -5.82
C THR A 27 -11.14 -29.94 -7.16
N ILE A 28 -11.51 -30.85 -8.04
CA ILE A 28 -11.09 -30.84 -9.45
C ILE A 28 -11.93 -29.80 -10.17
N ASN A 29 -11.33 -28.70 -10.61
CA ASN A 29 -12.00 -27.74 -11.47
C ASN A 29 -12.33 -28.42 -12.81
N PRO A 30 -13.61 -28.55 -13.19
CA PRO A 30 -14.01 -29.32 -14.37
C PRO A 30 -13.63 -28.65 -15.70
N ASN A 31 -13.13 -27.41 -15.66
CA ASN A 31 -12.85 -26.61 -16.86
C ASN A 31 -11.35 -26.35 -17.11
N ILE A 32 -10.53 -26.26 -16.05
CA ILE A 32 -9.09 -25.97 -16.13
C ILE A 32 -8.39 -26.73 -15.01
N GLY A 33 -7.50 -27.66 -15.34
CA GLY A 33 -6.63 -28.38 -14.42
C GLY A 33 -5.23 -27.75 -14.33
N GLU A 34 -4.40 -28.30 -13.45
CA GLU A 34 -3.00 -27.88 -13.30
C GLU A 34 -2.18 -28.11 -14.58
N ASP A 35 -2.43 -29.23 -15.27
CA ASP A 35 -1.83 -29.57 -16.58
C ASP A 35 -2.20 -28.59 -17.71
N ASP A 36 -3.26 -27.79 -17.54
CA ASP A 36 -3.65 -26.75 -18.51
C ASP A 36 -2.85 -25.45 -18.33
N VAL A 37 -2.05 -25.34 -17.27
CA VAL A 37 -1.24 -24.16 -16.94
C VAL A 37 0.25 -24.52 -16.86
N ILE A 38 0.60 -25.58 -16.13
CA ILE A 38 1.99 -25.99 -15.94
C ILE A 38 2.52 -26.65 -17.22
N GLY A 39 3.74 -26.29 -17.63
CA GLY A 39 4.37 -26.90 -18.81
C GLY A 39 3.83 -26.42 -20.15
N VAL A 40 2.81 -25.54 -20.15
CA VAL A 40 2.28 -24.90 -21.35
C VAL A 40 3.23 -23.78 -21.81
N ALA A 41 3.40 -23.63 -23.13
CA ALA A 41 4.27 -22.61 -23.70
C ALA A 41 3.85 -21.19 -23.26
N ASN A 42 4.80 -20.39 -22.79
CA ASN A 42 4.59 -19.03 -22.28
C ASN A 42 3.71 -18.95 -21.01
N SER A 43 3.55 -20.06 -20.28
CA SER A 43 2.85 -20.06 -19.00
C SER A 43 3.52 -19.13 -17.99
N SER A 44 4.85 -19.02 -17.99
CA SER A 44 5.59 -18.12 -17.10
C SER A 44 5.27 -16.64 -17.35
N ILE A 45 5.13 -16.25 -18.63
CA ILE A 45 4.77 -14.87 -19.01
C ILE A 45 3.32 -14.59 -18.62
N SER A 46 2.43 -15.54 -18.86
CA SER A 46 1.00 -15.42 -18.53
C SER A 46 0.79 -15.36 -17.01
N TRP A 47 1.55 -16.14 -16.25
CA TRP A 47 1.52 -16.13 -14.80
C TRP A 47 2.06 -14.83 -14.20
N LYS A 48 3.08 -14.22 -14.83
CA LYS A 48 3.54 -12.86 -14.49
C LYS A 48 2.40 -11.85 -14.59
N ALA A 49 1.64 -11.87 -15.69
CA ALA A 49 0.45 -11.01 -15.83
C ALA A 49 -0.61 -11.30 -14.75
N GLY A 50 -0.73 -12.56 -14.34
CA GLY A 50 -1.56 -12.97 -13.20
C GLY A 50 -1.08 -12.44 -11.84
N LEU A 51 0.22 -12.19 -11.67
CA LEU A 51 0.80 -11.51 -10.50
C LEU A 51 0.53 -10.00 -10.55
N ASP A 52 0.68 -9.36 -11.72
CA ASP A 52 0.32 -7.93 -11.89
C ASP A 52 -1.14 -7.71 -11.49
N ARG A 53 -2.05 -8.56 -11.98
CA ARG A 53 -3.47 -8.55 -11.60
C ARG A 53 -3.66 -8.78 -10.09
N GLN A 54 -2.93 -9.72 -9.51
CA GLN A 54 -3.06 -10.00 -8.08
C GLN A 54 -2.60 -8.80 -7.25
N MET A 55 -1.57 -8.09 -7.67
CA MET A 55 -1.10 -6.88 -7.01
C MET A 55 -2.19 -5.80 -6.96
N ALA A 56 -2.90 -5.57 -8.07
CA ALA A 56 -4.02 -4.63 -8.10
C ALA A 56 -5.14 -5.01 -7.11
N ILE A 57 -5.48 -6.29 -7.03
CA ILE A 57 -6.45 -6.80 -6.05
C ILE A 57 -5.94 -6.60 -4.63
N THR A 58 -4.70 -7.00 -4.35
CA THR A 58 -4.09 -6.85 -3.02
C THR A 58 -4.03 -5.40 -2.59
N PHE A 59 -3.74 -4.46 -3.50
CA PHE A 59 -3.77 -3.04 -3.21
C PHE A 59 -5.19 -2.55 -2.90
N ASN A 60 -6.21 -2.95 -3.68
CA ASN A 60 -7.59 -2.58 -3.38
C ASN A 60 -8.07 -3.04 -2.00
N GLN A 61 -7.48 -4.11 -1.47
CA GLN A 61 -7.81 -4.71 -0.17
C GLN A 61 -7.11 -4.01 1.00
N ILE A 62 -6.14 -3.14 0.75
CA ILE A 62 -5.37 -2.42 1.80
C ILE A 62 -5.38 -0.91 1.62
N GLY A 63 -5.40 -0.39 0.38
CA GLY A 63 -5.15 1.00 0.04
C GLY A 63 -6.15 1.94 0.70
N VAL A 64 -7.44 1.80 0.39
CA VAL A 64 -8.50 2.60 1.02
C VAL A 64 -8.45 2.44 2.54
N LEU A 65 -8.38 1.19 3.03
CA LEU A 65 -8.34 0.88 4.46
C LEU A 65 -7.18 1.59 5.19
N SER A 66 -6.04 1.73 4.54
CA SER A 66 -4.85 2.39 5.09
C SER A 66 -4.90 3.90 4.99
N GLU A 67 -5.56 4.45 3.97
CA GLU A 67 -5.73 5.90 3.79
C GLU A 67 -6.78 6.47 4.74
N ILE A 68 -7.88 5.74 5.00
CA ILE A 68 -8.86 6.13 6.05
C ILE A 68 -8.30 5.94 7.46
N ALA A 69 -7.38 4.98 7.66
CA ALA A 69 -6.70 4.80 8.93
C ALA A 69 -5.63 5.87 9.19
N SER A 70 -5.66 7.00 8.48
CA SER A 70 -4.60 8.01 8.49
C SER A 70 -5.18 9.42 8.47
N ASP A 71 -4.34 10.43 8.67
CA ASP A 71 -4.72 11.84 8.60
C ASP A 71 -4.74 12.39 7.16
N ASN A 72 -4.80 11.54 6.12
CA ASN A 72 -4.86 12.03 4.75
C ASN A 72 -6.27 12.46 4.32
N TYR A 73 -7.27 11.69 4.73
CA TYR A 73 -8.65 11.86 4.29
C TYR A 73 -9.62 11.82 5.45
N ASP A 74 -10.63 12.69 5.40
CA ASP A 74 -11.82 12.65 6.24
C ASP A 74 -12.85 11.71 5.59
N ASN A 75 -13.29 10.71 6.35
CA ASN A 75 -14.23 9.69 5.93
C ASN A 75 -15.67 10.08 6.29
N ILE A 76 -16.26 10.94 5.45
CA ILE A 76 -17.53 11.61 5.75
C ILE A 76 -18.73 10.68 5.58
N ASN A 77 -18.57 9.54 4.90
CA ASN A 77 -19.67 8.64 4.52
C ASN A 77 -19.52 7.22 5.07
N THR A 78 -20.64 6.55 5.35
CA THR A 78 -20.66 5.19 5.93
C THR A 78 -20.40 4.04 4.94
N PHE A 79 -19.97 4.36 3.70
CA PHE A 79 -19.67 3.34 2.68
C PHE A 79 -18.35 2.62 2.93
N TYR A 80 -17.41 3.29 3.60
CA TYR A 80 -16.13 2.73 4.03
C TYR A 80 -16.09 2.55 5.54
N ASN A 81 -15.10 1.80 6.00
CA ASN A 81 -14.95 1.39 7.38
C ASN A 81 -14.87 2.61 8.33
N GLN A 82 -15.82 2.73 9.25
CA GLN A 82 -15.88 3.85 10.19
C GLN A 82 -15.05 3.60 11.45
N PHE A 83 -14.71 2.35 11.76
CA PHE A 83 -13.99 2.02 12.98
C PHE A 83 -12.51 2.29 12.83
N VAL A 84 -11.94 1.92 11.68
CA VAL A 84 -10.51 2.10 11.40
C VAL A 84 -10.11 3.57 11.31
N ASP A 85 -11.05 4.43 10.89
CA ASP A 85 -10.95 5.90 10.87
C ASP A 85 -10.62 6.47 12.26
N ASP A 86 -11.35 6.02 13.29
CA ASP A 86 -11.12 6.35 14.71
C ASP A 86 -9.96 5.56 15.35
N PHE A 87 -9.08 4.95 14.54
CA PHE A 87 -8.05 3.99 14.96
C PHE A 87 -8.57 2.78 15.75
N ASN A 88 -9.87 2.49 15.71
CA ASN A 88 -10.48 1.33 16.35
C ASN A 88 -10.32 0.09 15.46
N ILE A 89 -9.09 -0.43 15.42
CA ILE A 89 -8.68 -1.59 14.64
C ILE A 89 -9.06 -2.89 15.37
N GLN A 90 -10.00 -3.66 14.82
CA GLN A 90 -10.57 -4.85 15.47
C GLN A 90 -10.31 -6.13 14.66
N TRP A 91 -9.90 -7.20 15.31
CA TRP A 91 -9.57 -8.46 14.63
C TRP A 91 -10.78 -9.16 13.99
N GLN A 92 -12.00 -8.88 14.45
CA GLN A 92 -13.25 -9.35 13.85
C GLN A 92 -13.66 -8.57 12.59
N ASP A 93 -12.89 -7.55 12.22
CA ASP A 93 -13.16 -6.76 11.04
C ASP A 93 -12.90 -7.58 9.77
N ASN A 94 -13.91 -7.62 8.89
CA ASN A 94 -13.81 -8.35 7.64
C ASN A 94 -12.79 -7.71 6.68
N ASP A 95 -12.63 -6.38 6.69
CA ASP A 95 -11.69 -5.70 5.80
C ASP A 95 -10.25 -6.08 6.16
N ILE A 96 -9.95 -6.25 7.46
CA ILE A 96 -8.65 -6.75 7.94
C ILE A 96 -8.42 -8.21 7.49
N ASN A 97 -9.45 -9.06 7.54
CA ASN A 97 -9.37 -10.42 7.00
C ASN A 97 -9.10 -10.42 5.49
N VAL A 98 -9.70 -9.49 4.74
CA VAL A 98 -9.50 -9.37 3.30
C VAL A 98 -8.08 -8.86 3.00
N ALA A 99 -7.59 -7.85 3.71
CA ALA A 99 -6.22 -7.34 3.63
C ALA A 99 -5.18 -8.45 3.86
N HIS A 100 -5.35 -9.22 4.95
CA HIS A 100 -4.48 -10.35 5.28
C HIS A 100 -4.45 -11.38 4.13
N ARG A 101 -5.61 -11.81 3.63
CA ARG A 101 -5.69 -12.78 2.54
C ARG A 101 -5.11 -12.24 1.24
N GLY A 102 -5.26 -10.95 0.96
CA GLY A 102 -4.68 -10.30 -0.22
C GLY A 102 -3.17 -10.43 -0.28
N ILE A 103 -2.51 -10.16 0.85
CA ILE A 103 -1.06 -10.29 0.99
C ILE A 103 -0.64 -11.76 0.85
N GLY A 104 -1.34 -12.67 1.54
CA GLY A 104 -1.08 -14.11 1.45
C GLY A 104 -1.23 -14.66 0.01
N ARG A 105 -2.30 -14.28 -0.70
CA ARG A 105 -2.52 -14.70 -2.10
C ARG A 105 -1.41 -14.22 -3.03
N LEU A 106 -0.92 -12.99 -2.87
CA LEU A 106 0.20 -12.48 -3.67
C LEU A 106 1.47 -13.32 -3.42
N ARG A 107 1.77 -13.60 -2.15
CA ARG A 107 2.90 -14.43 -1.73
C ARG A 107 2.83 -15.83 -2.34
N GLU A 108 1.72 -16.55 -2.14
CA GLU A 108 1.56 -17.93 -2.61
C GLU A 108 1.60 -18.00 -4.14
N LYS A 109 1.02 -17.03 -4.86
CA LYS A 109 1.11 -16.99 -6.32
C LYS A 109 2.54 -16.76 -6.82
N ALA A 110 3.32 -15.94 -6.12
CA ALA A 110 4.72 -15.72 -6.45
C ALA A 110 5.55 -17.00 -6.20
N LEU A 111 5.36 -17.64 -5.04
CA LEU A 111 6.02 -18.91 -4.70
C LEU A 111 5.68 -20.03 -5.69
N PHE A 112 4.39 -20.21 -6.01
CA PHE A 112 3.96 -21.19 -7.01
C PHE A 112 4.55 -20.89 -8.40
N GLY A 113 4.63 -19.61 -8.76
CA GLY A 113 5.33 -19.19 -9.98
C GLY A 113 6.80 -19.62 -9.98
N ILE A 114 7.51 -19.38 -8.87
CA ILE A 114 8.96 -19.67 -8.73
C ILE A 114 9.23 -21.17 -8.73
N ASN A 115 8.40 -21.95 -8.03
CA ASN A 115 8.66 -23.36 -7.74
C ASN A 115 8.06 -24.30 -8.79
N GLU A 116 6.91 -23.94 -9.36
CA GLU A 116 6.14 -24.85 -10.22
C GLU A 116 6.04 -24.32 -11.66
N VAL A 117 5.56 -23.10 -11.88
CA VAL A 117 5.31 -22.60 -13.25
C VAL A 117 6.61 -22.34 -14.01
N GLY A 118 7.53 -21.58 -13.41
CA GLY A 118 8.79 -21.17 -14.02
C GLY A 118 9.67 -22.34 -14.46
N PRO A 119 9.99 -23.29 -13.57
CA PRO A 119 10.81 -24.46 -13.92
C PRO A 119 10.19 -25.35 -15.01
N ASN A 120 8.86 -25.37 -15.13
CA ASN A 120 8.16 -26.14 -16.16
C ASN A 120 7.95 -25.37 -17.49
N ASP A 121 8.25 -24.06 -17.56
CA ASP A 121 8.35 -23.29 -18.81
C ASP A 121 9.69 -22.54 -18.92
N PRO A 122 10.83 -23.26 -19.13
CA PRO A 122 12.15 -22.65 -19.17
C PRO A 122 12.33 -21.61 -20.29
N ALA A 123 11.53 -21.70 -21.36
CA ALA A 123 11.58 -20.75 -22.47
C ALA A 123 10.95 -19.40 -22.09
N GLY A 124 9.86 -19.41 -21.31
CA GLY A 124 9.23 -18.21 -20.77
C GLY A 124 9.84 -17.70 -19.46
N PHE A 125 10.56 -18.55 -18.71
CA PHE A 125 11.14 -18.21 -17.40
C PHE A 125 12.54 -17.59 -17.49
N SER A 126 12.65 -16.50 -18.26
CA SER A 126 13.85 -15.69 -18.37
C SER A 126 14.30 -15.13 -17.02
N ASP A 127 15.56 -14.68 -16.92
CA ASP A 127 16.06 -14.07 -15.69
C ASP A 127 15.24 -12.82 -15.29
N ALA A 128 14.79 -12.03 -16.27
CA ALA A 128 13.88 -10.89 -16.02
C ALA A 128 12.50 -11.36 -15.47
N THR A 129 11.91 -12.41 -16.05
CA THR A 129 10.64 -12.97 -15.56
C THR A 129 10.79 -13.54 -14.14
N ARG A 130 11.92 -14.19 -13.87
CA ARG A 130 12.26 -14.71 -12.55
C ARG A 130 12.44 -13.58 -11.53
N ALA A 131 13.10 -12.50 -11.92
CA ALA A 131 13.25 -11.31 -11.09
C ALA A 131 11.88 -10.72 -10.71
N GLU A 132 10.93 -10.66 -11.65
CA GLU A 132 9.56 -10.21 -11.38
C GLU A 132 8.82 -11.06 -10.34
N TYR A 133 9.00 -12.38 -10.36
CA TYR A 133 8.36 -13.25 -9.37
C TYR A 133 8.94 -13.00 -7.97
N TYR A 134 10.27 -12.89 -7.88
CA TYR A 134 10.92 -12.54 -6.61
C TYR A 134 10.59 -11.12 -6.15
N PHE A 135 10.38 -10.18 -7.07
CA PHE A 135 9.91 -8.83 -6.75
C PHE A 135 8.54 -8.88 -6.07
N TYR A 136 7.55 -9.59 -6.65
CA TYR A 136 6.23 -9.73 -6.04
C TYR A 136 6.25 -10.49 -4.72
N LEU A 137 7.13 -11.50 -4.60
CA LEU A 137 7.38 -12.16 -3.32
C LEU A 137 7.90 -11.16 -2.27
N GLY A 138 8.88 -10.32 -2.64
CA GLY A 138 9.42 -9.27 -1.79
C GLY A 138 8.36 -8.25 -1.37
N VAL A 139 7.51 -7.79 -2.30
CA VAL A 139 6.39 -6.89 -2.00
C VAL A 139 5.41 -7.52 -1.02
N SER A 140 5.10 -8.81 -1.14
CA SER A 140 4.19 -9.50 -0.21
C SER A 140 4.72 -9.52 1.22
N TYR A 141 6.03 -9.79 1.40
CA TYR A 141 6.66 -9.76 2.71
C TYR A 141 6.81 -8.33 3.26
N LEU A 142 7.10 -7.37 2.39
CA LEU A 142 7.17 -5.96 2.77
C LEU A 142 5.81 -5.48 3.29
N TYR A 143 4.72 -5.75 2.55
CA TYR A 143 3.37 -5.36 2.96
C TYR A 143 2.93 -6.09 4.23
N ALA A 144 3.30 -7.37 4.40
CA ALA A 144 3.06 -8.08 5.65
C ALA A 144 3.69 -7.35 6.84
N ALA A 145 4.92 -6.85 6.69
CA ALA A 145 5.62 -6.12 7.73
C ALA A 145 5.09 -4.70 7.97
N GLU A 146 4.67 -4.01 6.91
CA GLU A 146 4.19 -2.63 7.00
C GLU A 146 2.79 -2.55 7.60
N PHE A 147 1.90 -3.45 7.18
CA PHE A 147 0.50 -3.41 7.58
C PHE A 147 0.20 -4.26 8.81
N PHE A 148 1.01 -5.26 9.16
CA PHE A 148 0.75 -6.14 10.32
C PHE A 148 1.97 -6.19 11.25
N ASN A 149 1.71 -6.33 12.55
CA ASN A 149 2.79 -6.58 13.53
C ASN A 149 3.37 -7.98 13.38
N GLU A 150 2.50 -8.95 13.16
CA GLU A 150 2.85 -10.33 12.89
C GLU A 150 1.90 -10.89 11.84
N LEU A 151 2.44 -11.62 10.87
CA LEU A 151 1.66 -12.27 9.82
C LEU A 151 2.29 -13.64 9.52
N PRO A 152 1.50 -14.72 9.44
CA PRO A 152 2.05 -16.02 9.09
C PRO A 152 2.47 -16.05 7.62
N GLN A 153 3.55 -16.76 7.34
CA GLN A 153 4.09 -16.92 5.98
C GLN A 153 3.55 -18.17 5.27
N GLU A 154 2.80 -19.01 5.96
CA GLU A 154 2.22 -20.26 5.46
C GLU A 154 0.84 -20.49 6.10
N ASP A 155 -0.01 -21.30 5.46
CA ASP A 155 -1.35 -21.62 6.00
C ASP A 155 -1.24 -22.24 7.40
N LYS A 156 -1.85 -21.56 8.40
CA LYS A 156 -1.84 -21.95 9.82
C LYS A 156 -0.42 -22.14 10.40
N GLY A 157 0.58 -21.56 9.75
CA GLY A 157 1.96 -21.59 10.22
C GLY A 157 2.18 -20.72 11.45
N PRO A 158 3.34 -20.81 12.10
CA PRO A 158 3.70 -19.88 13.16
C PRO A 158 3.70 -18.43 12.66
N LEU A 159 3.30 -17.51 13.53
CA LEU A 159 3.34 -16.08 13.24
C LEU A 159 4.80 -15.62 13.04
N VAL A 160 5.00 -14.77 12.03
CA VAL A 160 6.29 -14.15 11.75
C VAL A 160 6.19 -12.67 12.05
N SER A 161 7.12 -12.15 12.86
CA SER A 161 7.15 -10.74 13.24
C SER A 161 7.42 -9.81 12.06
N ARG A 162 7.15 -8.52 12.24
CA ARG A 162 7.55 -7.45 11.33
C ARG A 162 9.01 -7.57 10.89
N THR A 163 9.95 -7.68 11.83
CA THR A 163 11.38 -7.85 11.53
C THR A 163 11.65 -9.13 10.73
N GLY A 164 10.96 -10.23 11.04
CA GLY A 164 11.07 -11.46 10.28
C GLY A 164 10.61 -11.30 8.82
N ASN A 165 9.44 -10.68 8.62
CA ASN A 165 8.90 -10.39 7.30
C ASN A 165 9.79 -9.40 6.52
N LEU A 166 10.35 -8.37 7.17
CA LEU A 166 11.32 -7.47 6.52
C LEU A 166 12.58 -8.20 6.05
N ASN A 167 13.12 -9.13 6.86
CA ASN A 167 14.24 -9.96 6.43
C ASN A 167 13.88 -10.87 5.24
N SER A 168 12.68 -11.44 5.23
CA SER A 168 12.16 -12.19 4.08
C SER A 168 12.01 -11.30 2.83
N ALA A 169 11.55 -10.05 2.99
CA ALA A 169 11.47 -9.08 1.89
C ALA A 169 12.86 -8.75 1.33
N VAL A 170 13.84 -8.48 2.20
CA VAL A 170 15.24 -8.24 1.80
C VAL A 170 15.80 -9.42 1.01
N ALA A 171 15.58 -10.65 1.47
CA ALA A 171 16.05 -11.86 0.80
C ALA A 171 15.37 -12.07 -0.57
N ALA A 172 14.06 -11.82 -0.67
CA ALA A 172 13.32 -11.93 -1.92
C ALA A 172 13.76 -10.87 -2.93
N PHE A 173 13.87 -9.59 -2.54
CA PHE A 173 14.41 -8.56 -3.42
C PHE A 173 15.88 -8.81 -3.79
N GLY A 174 16.69 -9.36 -2.89
CA GLY A 174 18.05 -9.81 -3.20
C GLY A 174 18.08 -10.94 -4.23
N SER A 175 17.10 -11.84 -4.20
CA SER A 175 16.94 -12.88 -5.22
C SER A 175 16.51 -12.29 -6.57
N ALA A 176 15.62 -11.28 -6.56
CA ALA A 176 15.24 -10.53 -7.75
C ALA A 176 16.46 -9.85 -8.39
N LEU A 177 17.29 -9.18 -7.59
CA LEU A 177 18.51 -8.50 -8.04
C LEU A 177 19.64 -9.47 -8.44
N THR A 178 19.63 -10.70 -7.93
CA THR A 178 20.54 -11.75 -8.40
C THR A 178 20.15 -12.24 -9.79
N ALA A 179 18.85 -12.34 -10.08
CA ALA A 179 18.34 -12.69 -11.40
C ALA A 179 18.51 -11.52 -12.39
N ASP A 180 18.14 -10.31 -12.00
CA ASP A 180 18.32 -9.09 -12.79
C ASP A 180 18.92 -7.95 -11.93
N PRO A 181 20.25 -7.73 -12.02
CA PRO A 181 20.92 -6.67 -11.29
C PRO A 181 20.50 -5.25 -11.66
N SER A 182 19.72 -5.06 -12.74
CA SER A 182 19.22 -3.75 -13.18
C SER A 182 17.78 -3.45 -12.74
N HIS A 183 17.18 -4.35 -11.95
CA HIS A 183 15.78 -4.26 -11.55
C HIS A 183 15.54 -3.16 -10.50
N VAL A 184 15.37 -1.90 -10.95
CA VAL A 184 15.25 -0.69 -10.10
C VAL A 184 14.15 -0.81 -9.03
N GLY A 185 12.98 -1.37 -9.38
CA GLY A 185 11.91 -1.57 -8.40
C GLY A 185 12.30 -2.47 -7.22
N ALA A 186 13.21 -3.43 -7.43
CA ALA A 186 13.70 -4.32 -6.37
C ALA A 186 14.77 -3.63 -5.53
N MET A 187 15.57 -2.72 -6.12
CA MET A 187 16.47 -1.84 -5.36
C MET A 187 15.67 -0.94 -4.42
N ILE A 188 14.63 -0.25 -4.92
CA ILE A 188 13.76 0.59 -4.09
C ILE A 188 13.04 -0.26 -3.02
N GLY A 189 12.49 -1.42 -3.39
CA GLY A 189 11.83 -2.33 -2.46
C GLY A 189 12.77 -2.82 -1.34
N ARG A 190 14.02 -3.15 -1.67
CA ARG A 190 15.03 -3.57 -0.68
C ARG A 190 15.50 -2.41 0.19
N ALA A 191 15.69 -1.22 -0.39
CA ALA A 191 15.99 0.01 0.35
C ALA A 191 14.90 0.31 1.38
N ARG A 192 13.62 0.20 0.98
CA ARG A 192 12.46 0.39 1.85
C ARG A 192 12.37 -0.67 2.95
N ALA A 193 12.68 -1.93 2.65
CA ALA A 193 12.75 -2.97 3.67
C ALA A 193 13.88 -2.71 4.69
N TYR A 194 15.08 -2.29 4.24
CA TYR A 194 16.17 -1.89 5.12
C TYR A 194 15.86 -0.62 5.92
N TYR A 195 15.15 0.34 5.32
CA TYR A 195 14.65 1.52 6.01
C TYR A 195 13.76 1.12 7.19
N HIS A 196 12.79 0.23 6.99
CA HIS A 196 11.94 -0.26 8.08
C HIS A 196 12.66 -1.16 9.09
N LEU A 197 13.85 -1.69 8.75
CA LEU A 197 14.74 -2.40 9.69
C LEU A 197 15.64 -1.43 10.50
N GLY A 198 15.63 -0.13 10.19
CA GLY A 198 16.57 0.85 10.73
C GLY A 198 18.00 0.71 10.21
N ASP A 199 18.23 -0.10 9.16
CA ASP A 199 19.54 -0.30 8.55
C ASP A 199 19.85 0.80 7.53
N ALA A 200 20.20 1.98 8.05
CA ALA A 200 20.50 3.16 7.24
C ALA A 200 21.63 2.91 6.22
N THR A 201 22.60 2.05 6.52
CA THR A 201 23.73 1.81 5.63
C THR A 201 23.29 1.09 4.36
N ASN A 202 22.57 -0.02 4.50
CA ASN A 202 22.11 -0.78 3.35
C ASN A 202 20.95 -0.07 2.63
N ALA A 203 20.06 0.59 3.38
CA ALA A 203 18.97 1.38 2.79
C ALA A 203 19.49 2.50 1.87
N VAL A 204 20.48 3.26 2.33
CA VAL A 204 21.11 4.33 1.53
C VAL A 204 21.89 3.78 0.34
N SER A 205 22.55 2.62 0.49
CA SER A 205 23.24 1.98 -0.64
C SER A 205 22.29 1.64 -1.77
N ASP A 206 21.21 0.90 -1.46
CA ASP A 206 20.22 0.49 -2.45
C ASP A 206 19.45 1.68 -3.05
N ALA A 207 19.17 2.71 -2.24
CA ALA A 207 18.55 3.94 -2.71
C ALA A 207 19.44 4.69 -3.72
N ASN A 208 20.75 4.77 -3.46
CA ASN A 208 21.69 5.38 -4.42
C ASN A 208 21.83 4.54 -5.69
N ASP A 209 21.87 3.21 -5.58
CA ASP A 209 21.93 2.31 -6.73
C ASP A 209 20.66 2.47 -7.61
N ALA A 210 19.48 2.58 -6.99
CA ALA A 210 18.23 2.83 -7.70
C ALA A 210 18.26 4.16 -8.47
N LEU A 211 18.64 5.26 -7.81
CA LEU A 211 18.72 6.59 -8.43
C LEU A 211 19.82 6.68 -9.51
N ALA A 212 20.89 5.89 -9.39
CA ALA A 212 21.93 5.81 -10.40
C ALA A 212 21.49 5.01 -11.64
N ALA A 213 20.67 3.98 -11.45
CA ALA A 213 20.13 3.17 -12.53
C ALA A 213 19.03 3.92 -13.29
N ASP A 214 18.08 4.52 -12.56
CA ASP A 214 16.99 5.31 -13.13
C ASP A 214 16.51 6.38 -12.11
N PRO A 215 16.91 7.65 -12.28
CA PRO A 215 16.57 8.73 -11.36
C PRO A 215 15.11 9.20 -11.45
N ASP A 216 14.36 8.80 -12.49
CA ASP A 216 12.94 9.16 -12.65
C ASP A 216 12.01 7.94 -12.59
N TYR A 217 12.52 6.78 -12.17
CA TYR A 217 11.79 5.51 -12.11
C TYR A 217 10.42 5.62 -11.44
N VAL A 218 9.42 5.02 -12.09
CA VAL A 218 8.09 4.76 -11.53
C VAL A 218 7.59 3.41 -12.03
N ARG A 219 7.17 2.56 -11.10
CA ARG A 219 6.39 1.34 -11.38
C ARG A 219 4.98 1.54 -10.88
N PHE A 220 4.01 1.28 -11.72
CA PHE A 220 2.60 1.42 -11.40
C PHE A 220 1.94 0.07 -11.07
N ILE A 221 0.91 0.15 -10.23
CA ILE A 221 -0.18 -0.81 -10.15
C ILE A 221 -1.19 -0.39 -11.21
N GLU A 222 -1.44 -1.29 -12.17
CA GLU A 222 -2.39 -1.08 -13.25
C GLU A 222 -3.71 -1.78 -12.91
N PHE A 223 -4.81 -1.12 -13.25
CA PHE A 223 -6.17 -1.59 -13.01
C PHE A 223 -6.86 -1.92 -14.34
N ASP A 224 -7.79 -2.85 -14.32
CA ASP A 224 -8.55 -3.33 -15.48
C ASP A 224 -10.05 -3.23 -15.20
N PRO A 225 -10.68 -2.06 -15.45
CA PRO A 225 -12.10 -1.88 -15.23
C PRO A 225 -12.97 -2.64 -16.26
N VAL A 226 -12.43 -2.97 -17.44
CA VAL A 226 -13.16 -3.62 -18.53
C VAL A 226 -13.48 -5.07 -18.18
N ASN A 227 -12.45 -5.84 -17.81
CA ASN A 227 -12.60 -7.26 -17.49
C ASN A 227 -13.07 -7.49 -16.05
N SER A 228 -13.27 -6.42 -15.28
CA SER A 228 -13.89 -6.46 -13.96
C SER A 228 -15.41 -6.64 -14.00
N SER A 229 -16.05 -6.51 -15.17
CA SER A 229 -17.50 -6.36 -15.38
C SER A 229 -18.37 -7.62 -15.16
N GLY A 230 -17.80 -8.74 -14.71
CA GLY A 230 -18.52 -10.00 -14.45
C GLY A 230 -18.61 -10.44 -12.99
N ASN A 231 -17.94 -9.74 -12.07
CA ASN A 231 -17.75 -10.21 -10.70
C ASN A 231 -18.48 -9.33 -9.67
N ASN A 232 -19.82 -9.18 -9.73
CA ASN A 232 -20.61 -8.34 -8.80
C ASN A 232 -20.54 -8.75 -7.29
N ASN A 233 -19.63 -9.65 -6.89
CA ASN A 233 -19.45 -10.08 -5.51
C ASN A 233 -18.26 -9.36 -4.87
N GLY A 234 -18.46 -8.10 -4.50
CA GLY A 234 -17.81 -7.36 -3.39
C GLY A 234 -16.27 -7.28 -3.21
N PHE A 235 -15.44 -8.20 -3.72
CA PHE A 235 -14.13 -8.48 -3.08
C PHE A 235 -12.95 -8.80 -4.02
N ASP A 236 -13.17 -8.99 -5.33
CA ASP A 236 -12.12 -9.37 -6.30
C ASP A 236 -12.26 -8.56 -7.62
N TYR A 237 -12.27 -7.23 -7.51
CA TYR A 237 -12.34 -6.33 -8.67
C TYR A 237 -10.97 -5.76 -9.01
N THR A 238 -10.71 -5.63 -10.30
CA THR A 238 -9.55 -4.94 -10.85
C THR A 238 -9.87 -3.48 -11.18
N LYS A 239 -10.97 -2.91 -10.65
CA LYS A 239 -11.24 -1.47 -10.67
C LYS A 239 -10.47 -0.78 -9.57
N ASN A 240 -9.98 0.44 -9.80
CA ASN A 240 -9.28 1.20 -8.77
C ASN A 240 -10.26 1.66 -7.68
N ASN A 241 -10.18 1.08 -6.49
CA ASN A 241 -11.09 1.40 -5.39
C ASN A 241 -10.83 2.76 -4.75
N MET A 242 -9.59 3.28 -4.83
CA MET A 242 -9.28 4.65 -4.41
C MET A 242 -9.93 5.66 -5.35
N GLN A 243 -9.88 5.45 -6.67
CA GLN A 243 -10.55 6.30 -7.65
C GLN A 243 -12.08 6.33 -7.45
N LEU A 244 -12.66 5.17 -7.10
CA LEU A 244 -14.07 5.10 -6.70
C LEU A 244 -14.38 5.93 -5.46
N ALA A 245 -13.49 5.92 -4.46
CA ALA A 245 -13.66 6.66 -3.21
C ALA A 245 -13.51 8.18 -3.39
N LEU A 246 -12.61 8.60 -4.27
CA LEU A 246 -12.26 10.01 -4.45
C LEU A 246 -13.14 10.74 -5.47
N GLN A 247 -13.50 10.14 -6.63
CA GLN A 247 -14.11 10.92 -7.72
C GLN A 247 -15.31 10.27 -8.45
N GLU A 248 -15.42 8.93 -8.50
CA GLU A 248 -16.37 8.29 -9.46
C GLU A 248 -17.82 8.16 -8.99
N ARG A 249 -18.17 8.68 -7.81
CA ARG A 249 -19.56 8.71 -7.35
C ARG A 249 -20.36 9.91 -7.82
N GLY A 250 -19.73 10.79 -8.60
CA GLY A 250 -20.38 11.89 -9.30
C GLY A 250 -20.55 13.11 -8.39
N GLY A 251 -21.76 13.33 -7.85
CA GLY A 251 -22.07 14.56 -7.10
C GLY A 251 -21.75 14.51 -5.60
N PHE A 252 -21.01 13.50 -5.15
CA PHE A 252 -20.54 13.38 -3.77
C PHE A 252 -19.31 12.46 -3.74
N ASP A 253 -18.34 12.78 -2.89
CA ASP A 253 -17.14 11.97 -2.68
C ASP A 253 -17.21 11.31 -1.31
N ASP A 254 -16.69 10.09 -1.23
CA ASP A 254 -16.71 9.34 0.03
C ASP A 254 -15.65 9.84 0.99
N LEU A 255 -14.48 10.21 0.45
CA LEU A 255 -13.31 10.66 1.19
C LEU A 255 -12.92 12.07 0.75
N GLN A 256 -12.70 12.98 1.69
CA GLN A 256 -12.21 14.34 1.39
C GLN A 256 -10.77 14.49 1.92
N PRO A 257 -9.80 14.91 1.10
CA PRO A 257 -8.41 15.09 1.55
C PRO A 257 -8.36 16.17 2.63
N LEU A 258 -7.42 16.20 3.58
CA LEU A 258 -7.27 17.37 4.45
C LEU A 258 -7.06 18.67 3.65
N PRO A 259 -7.46 19.85 4.18
CA PRO A 259 -7.20 21.13 3.49
C PRO A 259 -5.72 21.42 3.24
N THR A 260 -4.82 20.75 3.98
CA THR A 260 -3.37 20.81 3.76
C THR A 260 -2.92 20.03 2.53
N LEU A 261 -3.76 19.13 2.01
CA LEU A 261 -3.50 18.20 0.91
C LEU A 261 -4.41 18.44 -0.30
N ASP A 262 -5.41 19.31 -0.19
CA ASP A 262 -6.46 19.55 -1.20
C ASP A 262 -5.92 19.91 -2.60
N PHE A 263 -4.78 20.59 -2.70
CA PHE A 263 -4.11 20.90 -3.97
C PHE A 263 -3.60 19.67 -4.75
N LEU A 264 -3.56 18.50 -4.11
CA LEU A 264 -3.16 17.23 -4.72
C LEU A 264 -4.35 16.41 -5.21
N ASP A 265 -5.57 16.86 -4.92
CA ASP A 265 -6.78 16.08 -5.05
C ASP A 265 -7.67 16.53 -6.23
N PRO A 266 -8.25 15.59 -6.99
CA PRO A 266 -8.11 14.14 -6.82
C PRO A 266 -6.79 13.61 -7.36
N LYS A 267 -6.07 12.86 -6.51
CA LYS A 267 -4.80 12.23 -6.89
C LYS A 267 -5.00 11.16 -7.96
N VAL A 268 -6.09 10.41 -7.81
CA VAL A 268 -6.57 9.40 -8.76
C VAL A 268 -7.92 9.86 -9.30
N TYR A 269 -8.02 9.94 -10.63
CA TYR A 269 -9.17 10.54 -11.31
C TYR A 269 -9.73 9.60 -12.39
N SER A 270 -10.96 9.83 -12.83
CA SER A 270 -11.59 9.03 -13.89
C SER A 270 -10.96 9.36 -15.24
N ILE A 271 -10.21 8.41 -15.82
CA ILE A 271 -9.57 8.58 -17.12
C ILE A 271 -10.57 8.24 -18.25
N SER A 272 -11.16 7.05 -18.21
CA SER A 272 -12.20 6.61 -19.14
C SER A 272 -12.94 5.38 -18.62
N GLY A 273 -14.09 5.03 -19.20
CA GLY A 273 -14.79 3.79 -18.84
C GLY A 273 -14.03 2.48 -19.12
N SER A 274 -12.85 2.54 -19.75
CA SER A 274 -11.98 1.40 -20.04
C SER A 274 -10.60 1.48 -19.38
N GLN A 275 -10.31 2.55 -18.64
CA GLN A 275 -9.02 2.76 -18.00
C GLN A 275 -9.21 3.52 -16.70
N ASP A 276 -8.71 2.93 -15.63
CA ASP A 276 -8.62 3.58 -14.32
C ASP A 276 -7.22 4.20 -14.15
N SER A 277 -7.14 5.20 -13.29
CA SER A 277 -5.89 5.80 -12.83
C SER A 277 -4.98 4.75 -12.22
N PRO A 278 -3.72 4.64 -12.67
CA PRO A 278 -2.74 3.79 -12.04
C PRO A 278 -2.27 4.38 -10.71
N ILE A 279 -1.76 3.53 -9.82
CA ILE A 279 -1.20 3.96 -8.52
C ILE A 279 0.28 3.59 -8.48
N PRO A 280 1.21 4.52 -8.15
CA PRO A 280 2.62 4.18 -7.99
C PRO A 280 2.84 3.10 -6.92
N LEU A 281 3.53 2.02 -7.28
CA LEU A 281 3.96 0.95 -6.36
C LEU A 281 5.38 1.22 -5.83
N MET A 282 6.28 1.63 -6.72
CA MET A 282 7.68 1.96 -6.42
C MET A 282 8.07 3.17 -7.24
N LYS A 283 8.67 4.19 -6.62
CA LYS A 283 9.09 5.41 -7.32
C LYS A 283 10.35 6.01 -6.71
N ALA A 284 11.14 6.69 -7.53
CA ALA A 284 12.44 7.27 -7.16
C ALA A 284 12.36 8.24 -5.96
N GLU A 285 11.20 8.85 -5.72
CA GLU A 285 10.94 9.72 -4.57
C GLU A 285 11.22 9.02 -3.23
N GLU A 286 10.90 7.72 -3.11
CA GLU A 286 11.20 6.91 -1.91
C GLU A 286 12.71 6.88 -1.62
N ALA A 287 13.52 6.68 -2.65
CA ALA A 287 14.97 6.61 -2.50
C ALA A 287 15.54 7.96 -2.00
N HIS A 288 15.05 9.08 -2.54
CA HIS A 288 15.43 10.41 -2.06
C HIS A 288 15.07 10.62 -0.58
N LEU A 289 13.86 10.22 -0.17
CA LEU A 289 13.38 10.40 1.20
C LEU A 289 14.16 9.54 2.20
N ILE A 290 14.46 8.29 1.86
CA ILE A 290 15.34 7.41 2.66
C ILE A 290 16.73 8.04 2.83
N ILE A 291 17.35 8.54 1.75
CA ILE A 291 18.66 9.18 1.82
C ILE A 291 18.62 10.44 2.68
N ALA A 292 17.60 11.27 2.51
CA ALA A 292 17.44 12.51 3.26
C ALA A 292 17.25 12.23 4.76
N GLU A 293 16.42 11.27 5.14
CA GLU A 293 16.19 10.90 6.55
C GLU A 293 17.47 10.35 7.19
N ALA A 294 18.21 9.48 6.50
CA ALA A 294 19.49 8.98 6.99
C ALA A 294 20.53 10.11 7.18
N GLN A 295 20.53 11.11 6.31
CA GLN A 295 21.37 12.29 6.43
C GLN A 295 20.95 13.16 7.62
N ILE A 296 19.65 13.32 7.89
CA ILE A 296 19.12 14.05 9.06
C ILE A 296 19.53 13.35 10.35
N ALA A 297 19.28 12.04 10.47
CA ALA A 297 19.71 11.22 11.61
C ALA A 297 21.23 11.24 11.82
N GLY A 298 22.00 11.29 10.72
CA GLY A 298 23.45 11.46 10.73
C GLY A 298 23.94 12.89 10.98
N THR A 299 23.06 13.84 11.35
CA THR A 299 23.34 15.28 11.59
C THR A 299 23.85 16.07 10.37
N ASN A 300 23.74 15.51 9.17
CA ASN A 300 24.14 16.12 7.91
C ASN A 300 22.97 16.87 7.24
N LEU A 301 22.50 17.94 7.88
CA LEU A 301 21.36 18.72 7.38
C LEU A 301 21.62 19.39 6.03
N ALA A 302 22.87 19.78 5.74
CA ALA A 302 23.24 20.35 4.44
C ALA A 302 23.16 19.31 3.30
N GLY A 303 23.56 18.07 3.58
CA GLY A 303 23.37 16.93 2.68
C GLY A 303 21.89 16.65 2.46
N ALA A 304 21.10 16.56 3.54
CA ALA A 304 19.66 16.35 3.46
C ALA A 304 18.97 17.43 2.63
N ALA A 305 19.34 18.70 2.81
CA ALA A 305 18.82 19.81 2.00
C ALA A 305 19.16 19.66 0.51
N THR A 306 20.37 19.19 0.18
CA THR A 306 20.73 18.90 -1.21
C THR A 306 19.85 17.79 -1.79
N THR A 307 19.67 16.71 -1.04
CA THR A 307 18.82 15.57 -1.43
C THR A 307 17.36 15.99 -1.63
N LEU A 308 16.79 16.76 -0.70
CA LEU A 308 15.41 17.25 -0.81
C LEU A 308 15.22 18.25 -1.97
N ASN A 309 16.22 19.09 -2.28
CA ASN A 309 16.15 19.95 -3.48
C ASN A 309 16.21 19.14 -4.78
N ASN A 310 16.96 18.03 -4.81
CA ASN A 310 16.92 17.10 -5.94
C ASN A 310 15.54 16.44 -6.06
N LEU A 311 14.93 16.07 -4.93
CA LEU A 311 13.55 15.56 -4.88
C LEU A 311 12.55 16.59 -5.41
N LEU A 312 12.66 17.87 -5.01
CA LEU A 312 11.81 18.94 -5.57
C LEU A 312 11.95 19.05 -7.08
N THR A 313 13.18 18.90 -7.60
CA THR A 313 13.43 18.91 -9.05
C THR A 313 12.75 17.74 -9.74
N LEU A 314 12.82 16.54 -9.16
CA LEU A 314 12.12 15.36 -9.66
C LEU A 314 10.60 15.54 -9.62
N VAL A 315 10.05 15.99 -8.49
CA VAL A 315 8.60 16.24 -8.34
C VAL A 315 8.11 17.27 -9.35
N ALA A 316 8.85 18.36 -9.54
CA ALA A 316 8.51 19.39 -10.55
C ALA A 316 8.59 18.89 -12.00
N SER A 317 9.32 17.80 -12.25
CA SER A 317 9.39 17.16 -13.58
C SER A 317 8.24 16.18 -13.84
N ARG A 318 7.48 15.80 -12.82
CA ARG A 318 6.35 14.87 -12.96
C ARG A 318 5.20 15.52 -13.75
N PRO A 319 4.45 14.74 -14.54
CA PRO A 319 3.31 15.26 -15.27
C PRO A 319 2.20 15.70 -14.32
N SER A 320 1.42 16.70 -14.74
CA SER A 320 0.16 17.09 -14.14
C SER A 320 -0.98 16.83 -15.11
N ASN A 321 -2.18 16.65 -14.57
CA ASN A 321 -3.40 16.48 -15.36
C ASN A 321 -4.34 17.64 -15.10
N THR A 322 -5.09 18.00 -16.13
CA THR A 322 -6.12 19.04 -16.08
C THR A 322 -7.44 18.45 -16.53
N PHE A 323 -8.48 18.58 -15.71
CA PHE A 323 -9.82 18.11 -16.00
C PHE A 323 -10.87 18.99 -15.31
N ASP A 324 -12.11 18.93 -15.81
CA ASP A 324 -13.24 19.61 -15.21
C ASP A 324 -13.71 18.84 -13.97
N ASP A 325 -13.60 19.48 -12.83
CA ASP A 325 -13.96 18.94 -11.52
C ASP A 325 -15.14 19.69 -10.90
N SER A 326 -15.83 20.52 -11.71
CA SER A 326 -16.92 21.38 -11.23
C SER A 326 -18.18 20.60 -10.83
N THR A 327 -18.31 19.36 -11.29
CA THR A 327 -19.42 18.46 -10.93
C THR A 327 -19.23 17.81 -9.57
N GLU A 328 -17.98 17.65 -9.13
CA GLU A 328 -17.64 17.08 -7.82
C GLU A 328 -18.08 18.04 -6.72
N ASP A 329 -18.70 17.55 -5.65
CA ASP A 329 -19.16 18.36 -4.54
C ASP A 329 -18.34 18.04 -3.30
N ARG A 330 -17.70 19.06 -2.71
CA ARG A 330 -17.03 18.92 -1.42
C ARG A 330 -18.08 18.67 -0.37
N HIS A 331 -18.27 17.40 -0.02
CA HIS A 331 -19.23 17.08 1.01
C HIS A 331 -18.72 17.65 2.34
N GLU A 332 -19.61 18.29 3.09
CA GLU A 332 -19.30 18.90 4.36
C GLU A 332 -20.23 18.32 5.42
N ARG A 333 -19.69 18.09 6.61
CA ARG A 333 -20.50 17.66 7.76
C ARG A 333 -21.56 18.71 8.10
N ASP A 334 -21.17 19.98 8.05
CA ASP A 334 -22.04 21.16 8.18
C ASP A 334 -21.78 22.15 7.03
N PRO A 335 -22.80 22.82 6.46
CA PRO A 335 -22.59 23.78 5.38
C PRO A 335 -21.62 24.92 5.76
N GLY A 336 -20.58 25.11 4.95
CA GLY A 336 -19.52 26.10 5.14
C GLY A 336 -18.48 25.73 6.20
N SER A 337 -18.47 24.47 6.66
CA SER A 337 -17.48 23.98 7.65
C SER A 337 -16.12 23.67 7.04
N ARG A 338 -15.99 23.72 5.70
CA ARG A 338 -14.76 23.35 5.01
C ARG A 338 -14.32 24.43 4.01
N PRO A 339 -13.02 24.63 3.81
CA PRO A 339 -12.55 25.59 2.81
C PRO A 339 -12.80 25.09 1.37
N ASP A 340 -13.40 25.95 0.55
CA ASP A 340 -13.78 25.69 -0.85
C ASP A 340 -13.22 26.74 -1.84
N THR A 341 -12.33 27.61 -1.36
CA THR A 341 -11.85 28.77 -2.08
C THR A 341 -10.34 28.91 -2.04
N THR A 342 -9.76 29.43 -3.13
CA THR A 342 -8.33 29.75 -3.23
C THR A 342 -7.88 30.85 -2.27
N ALA A 343 -8.82 31.56 -1.64
CA ALA A 343 -8.53 32.55 -0.60
C ALA A 343 -8.18 31.91 0.76
N ALA A 344 -8.43 30.61 0.92
CA ALA A 344 -8.19 29.91 2.18
C ALA A 344 -6.70 29.90 2.55
N VAL A 345 -6.44 30.14 3.84
CA VAL A 345 -5.12 30.04 4.47
C VAL A 345 -5.15 28.89 5.45
N VAL A 346 -4.44 27.81 5.14
CA VAL A 346 -4.43 26.57 5.93
C VAL A 346 -3.14 26.46 6.72
N ASN A 347 -3.20 26.44 8.05
CA ASN A 347 -2.02 26.46 8.94
C ASN A 347 -1.02 27.57 8.56
N GLY A 348 -1.51 28.75 8.17
CA GLY A 348 -0.69 29.88 7.73
C GLY A 348 -0.14 29.79 6.29
N ARG A 349 -0.47 28.74 5.53
CA ARG A 349 -0.04 28.53 4.14
C ARG A 349 -1.17 28.82 3.15
N THR A 350 -0.84 29.50 2.06
CA THR A 350 -1.79 29.87 0.99
C THR A 350 -1.68 28.91 -0.19
N GLY A 351 -2.75 28.78 -1.00
CA GLY A 351 -2.69 28.03 -2.26
C GLY A 351 -2.78 26.51 -2.10
N LEU A 352 -3.11 26.02 -0.90
CA LEU A 352 -3.34 24.60 -0.64
C LEU A 352 -4.75 24.15 -0.97
N VAL A 353 -5.71 25.08 -1.07
CA VAL A 353 -7.12 24.79 -1.35
C VAL A 353 -7.46 25.27 -2.76
N LEU A 354 -7.98 24.34 -3.58
CA LEU A 354 -8.47 24.61 -4.92
C LEU A 354 -9.93 25.08 -4.88
N ASN A 355 -10.36 25.80 -5.91
CA ASN A 355 -11.78 26.09 -6.15
C ASN A 355 -12.27 25.22 -7.31
N ARG A 356 -12.84 24.05 -6.99
CA ARG A 356 -13.34 23.07 -7.98
C ARG A 356 -14.53 23.60 -8.79
N LYS A 357 -15.34 24.49 -8.20
CA LYS A 357 -16.49 25.09 -8.90
C LYS A 357 -16.10 26.16 -9.93
N ALA A 358 -14.83 26.56 -9.99
CA ALA A 358 -14.35 27.55 -10.96
C ALA A 358 -14.11 26.99 -12.37
N GLY A 359 -14.13 25.67 -12.54
CA GLY A 359 -13.87 24.97 -13.81
C GLY A 359 -12.71 23.98 -13.67
N ASP A 360 -11.82 23.94 -14.65
CA ASP A 360 -10.72 22.96 -14.68
C ASP A 360 -9.76 23.13 -13.48
N VAL A 361 -9.44 22.01 -12.82
CA VAL A 361 -8.37 21.92 -11.81
C VAL A 361 -7.14 21.27 -12.42
N THR A 362 -5.95 21.59 -11.90
CA THR A 362 -4.69 20.97 -12.35
C THR A 362 -3.97 20.36 -11.16
N VAL A 363 -3.78 19.05 -11.20
CA VAL A 363 -3.23 18.26 -10.08
C VAL A 363 -2.06 17.37 -10.53
N PRO A 364 -1.09 17.06 -9.65
CA PRO A 364 0.06 16.23 -10.00
C PRO A 364 -0.29 14.75 -10.17
N ALA A 365 0.08 14.16 -11.31
CA ALA A 365 -0.28 12.77 -11.65
C ALA A 365 0.49 11.72 -10.84
N ILE A 366 1.76 11.99 -10.50
CA ILE A 366 2.67 11.00 -9.89
C ILE A 366 3.07 11.43 -8.49
N SER A 367 3.60 12.65 -8.34
CA SER A 367 4.02 13.19 -7.05
C SER A 367 3.79 14.69 -7.05
N GLY A 368 3.38 15.23 -5.91
CA GLY A 368 3.25 16.66 -5.68
C GLY A 368 3.69 17.01 -4.28
N THR A 369 4.11 18.25 -4.06
CA THR A 369 4.44 18.76 -2.74
C THR A 369 4.23 20.27 -2.70
N SER A 370 3.81 20.78 -1.55
CA SER A 370 3.75 22.20 -1.24
C SER A 370 5.10 22.75 -0.77
N ALA A 371 6.06 21.87 -0.44
CA ALA A 371 7.37 22.26 0.04
C ALA A 371 8.19 22.98 -1.03
N ASP A 372 8.93 24.01 -0.62
CA ASP A 372 9.84 24.73 -1.49
C ASP A 372 11.28 24.83 -0.95
N GLY A 373 12.19 25.32 -1.79
CA GLY A 373 13.60 25.48 -1.45
C GLY A 373 13.86 26.49 -0.33
N ALA A 374 12.96 27.46 -0.11
CA ALA A 374 13.08 28.43 0.98
C ALA A 374 12.72 27.79 2.32
N GLU A 375 11.70 26.94 2.37
CA GLU A 375 11.35 26.13 3.54
C GLU A 375 12.48 25.15 3.88
N ILE A 376 13.08 24.48 2.89
CA ILE A 376 14.25 23.61 3.12
C ILE A 376 15.41 24.40 3.74
N ALA A 377 15.72 25.59 3.20
CA ALA A 377 16.79 26.44 3.74
C ALA A 377 16.50 26.93 5.16
N ALA A 378 15.23 27.25 5.46
CA ALA A 378 14.78 27.62 6.79
C ALA A 378 14.89 26.45 7.77
N ALA A 379 14.49 25.24 7.37
CA ALA A 379 14.56 24.02 8.18
C ALA A 379 16.01 23.66 8.56
N VAL A 380 16.98 23.82 7.65
CA VAL A 380 18.41 23.66 7.97
C VAL A 380 18.86 24.59 9.10
N THR A 381 18.32 25.81 9.14
CA THR A 381 18.65 26.80 10.18
C THR A 381 17.93 26.48 11.50
N ALA A 382 16.71 25.96 11.42
CA ALA A 382 15.88 25.63 12.58
C ALA A 382 16.32 24.34 13.29
N GLY A 383 16.97 23.41 12.58
CA GLY A 383 17.60 22.22 13.15
C GLY A 383 16.95 20.91 12.71
N GLU A 384 17.36 19.82 13.37
CA GLU A 384 16.99 18.45 13.01
C GLU A 384 15.47 18.22 12.99
N ASP A 385 14.77 18.61 14.05
CA ASP A 385 13.32 18.38 14.17
C ASP A 385 12.55 19.12 13.07
N ALA A 386 12.92 20.37 12.76
CA ALA A 386 12.28 21.12 11.69
C ALA A 386 12.53 20.49 10.31
N MET A 387 13.73 19.94 10.08
CA MET A 387 14.07 19.24 8.85
C MET A 387 13.32 17.92 8.73
N LEU A 388 13.17 17.18 9.84
CA LEU A 388 12.43 15.93 9.87
C LEU A 388 10.93 16.16 9.69
N THR A 389 10.36 17.19 10.31
CA THR A 389 8.93 17.54 10.13
C THR A 389 8.65 17.92 8.67
N LEU A 390 9.56 18.67 8.03
CA LEU A 390 9.45 18.98 6.60
C LEU A 390 9.53 17.70 5.74
N LEU A 391 10.43 16.77 6.06
CA LEU A 391 10.54 15.49 5.35
C LEU A 391 9.26 14.66 5.46
N TYR A 392 8.67 14.53 6.65
CA TYR A 392 7.43 13.77 6.85
C TYR A 392 6.23 14.43 6.17
N ARG A 393 6.18 15.76 6.13
CA ARG A 393 5.19 16.50 5.33
C ARG A 393 5.35 16.20 3.84
N MET A 394 6.59 16.22 3.32
CA MET A 394 6.85 15.84 1.92
C MET A 394 6.47 14.39 1.63
N ARG A 395 6.75 13.44 2.55
CA ARG A 395 6.27 12.04 2.43
C ARG A 395 4.75 11.97 2.31
N GLN A 396 4.04 12.65 3.22
CA GLN A 396 2.58 12.65 3.23
C GLN A 396 2.01 13.17 1.90
N GLU A 397 2.50 14.31 1.42
CA GLU A 397 2.05 14.92 0.16
C GLU A 397 2.44 14.08 -1.07
N ILE A 398 3.66 13.54 -1.12
CA ILE A 398 4.15 12.78 -2.26
C ILE A 398 3.42 11.43 -2.39
N PHE A 399 3.08 10.79 -1.27
CA PHE A 399 2.51 9.44 -1.23
C PHE A 399 1.03 9.37 -0.87
N ILE A 400 0.31 10.50 -0.92
CA ILE A 400 -1.14 10.53 -0.71
C ILE A 400 -1.84 9.54 -1.66
N ALA A 401 -2.84 8.81 -1.17
CA ALA A 401 -3.54 7.74 -1.89
C ALA A 401 -2.72 6.49 -2.26
N GLU A 402 -1.47 6.37 -1.79
CA GLU A 402 -0.58 5.23 -2.08
C GLU A 402 -0.47 4.23 -0.90
N GLY A 403 -1.22 4.45 0.18
CA GLY A 403 -1.30 3.61 1.38
C GLY A 403 -0.09 3.72 2.31
N ARG A 404 0.76 4.73 2.11
CA ARG A 404 2.05 4.87 2.81
C ARG A 404 1.91 5.53 4.17
N ARG A 405 0.97 6.46 4.31
CA ARG A 405 0.82 7.29 5.50
C ARG A 405 0.54 6.48 6.76
N PHE A 406 -0.24 5.40 6.62
CA PHE A 406 -0.52 4.44 7.69
C PHE A 406 0.75 3.96 8.41
N LYS A 407 1.75 3.50 7.66
CA LYS A 407 3.00 3.01 8.25
C LYS A 407 3.88 4.15 8.76
N ASP A 408 3.88 5.31 8.10
CA ASP A 408 4.64 6.48 8.54
C ASP A 408 4.14 7.01 9.90
N MET A 409 2.85 6.84 10.20
CA MET A 409 2.26 7.13 11.51
C MET A 409 2.59 6.06 12.57
N GLY A 410 3.16 4.91 12.17
CA GLY A 410 3.47 3.80 13.08
C GLY A 410 2.29 2.87 13.36
N LEU A 411 1.22 2.96 12.57
CA LEU A 411 0.03 2.12 12.72
C LEU A 411 0.27 0.70 12.20
N SER A 412 -0.57 -0.22 12.67
CA SER A 412 -0.58 -1.62 12.24
C SER A 412 -1.95 -2.24 12.43
N TYR A 413 -2.32 -3.12 11.51
CA TYR A 413 -3.46 -4.00 11.65
C TYR A 413 -3.13 -5.19 12.56
N VAL A 414 -4.20 -5.76 13.08
CA VAL A 414 -4.20 -6.99 13.88
C VAL A 414 -4.43 -8.20 12.98
N ILE A 415 -4.07 -9.39 13.46
CA ILE A 415 -4.38 -10.64 12.77
C ILE A 415 -5.90 -10.81 12.66
N SER A 416 -6.37 -11.30 11.52
CA SER A 416 -7.80 -11.55 11.29
C SER A 416 -8.40 -12.63 12.18
N GLU A 417 -9.69 -12.52 12.51
CA GLU A 417 -10.44 -13.53 13.27
C GLU A 417 -10.39 -14.92 12.65
N VAL A 418 -10.49 -15.02 11.33
CA VAL A 418 -10.45 -16.33 10.66
C VAL A 418 -9.13 -17.06 10.93
N GLU A 419 -8.01 -16.36 10.82
CA GLU A 419 -6.69 -16.92 11.12
C GLU A 419 -6.56 -17.25 12.60
N ALA A 420 -6.91 -16.32 13.49
CA ALA A 420 -6.79 -16.50 14.94
C ALA A 420 -7.62 -17.68 15.47
N LEU A 421 -8.78 -17.97 14.87
CA LEU A 421 -9.63 -19.10 15.28
C LEU A 421 -9.17 -20.45 14.73
N GLN A 422 -8.36 -20.47 13.67
CA GLN A 422 -7.98 -21.70 12.96
C GLN A 422 -6.51 -22.09 13.15
N ASN A 423 -5.65 -21.15 13.54
CA ASN A 423 -4.23 -21.35 13.71
C ASN A 423 -3.91 -21.68 15.17
N GLU A 424 -3.42 -22.90 15.41
CA GLU A 424 -3.06 -23.38 16.76
C GLU A 424 -1.91 -22.61 17.42
N ASN A 425 -1.14 -21.85 16.63
CA ASN A 425 -0.07 -20.98 17.13
C ASN A 425 -0.61 -19.68 17.75
N ILE A 426 -1.90 -19.38 17.57
CA ILE A 426 -2.53 -18.13 18.05
C ILE A 426 -3.46 -18.48 19.22
N GLY A 427 -2.93 -18.35 20.43
CA GLY A 427 -3.70 -18.56 21.66
C GLY A 427 -4.73 -17.45 21.93
N ALA A 428 -5.68 -17.72 22.83
CA ALA A 428 -6.62 -16.69 23.28
C ALA A 428 -5.87 -15.50 23.93
N GLY A 429 -6.14 -14.28 23.45
CA GLY A 429 -5.48 -13.06 23.91
C GLY A 429 -4.05 -12.88 23.40
N HIS A 430 -3.68 -13.54 22.29
CA HIS A 430 -2.38 -13.34 21.65
C HIS A 430 -2.17 -11.86 21.27
N PRO A 431 -0.96 -11.28 21.46
CA PRO A 431 -0.68 -9.88 21.13
C PRO A 431 -1.11 -9.48 19.70
N SER A 432 -0.96 -10.39 18.73
CA SER A 432 -1.38 -10.14 17.35
C SER A 432 -2.88 -9.89 17.16
N THR A 433 -3.75 -10.28 18.11
CA THR A 433 -5.21 -10.03 18.08
C THR A 433 -5.61 -8.72 18.76
N ILE A 434 -4.63 -8.01 19.33
CA ILE A 434 -4.84 -6.79 20.11
C ILE A 434 -4.20 -5.64 19.35
N SER A 435 -4.95 -4.54 19.18
CA SER A 435 -4.42 -3.35 18.52
C SER A 435 -3.25 -2.78 19.33
N ASP A 436 -2.12 -2.56 18.66
CA ASP A 436 -0.88 -2.04 19.24
C ASP A 436 -0.63 -0.63 18.68
N LEU A 437 -1.50 0.30 19.06
CA LEU A 437 -1.42 1.69 18.61
C LEU A 437 -0.39 2.46 19.41
N PRO A 438 0.46 3.28 18.77
CA PRO A 438 1.34 4.19 19.48
C PRO A 438 0.56 5.11 20.42
N ALA A 439 1.03 5.25 21.67
CA ALA A 439 0.30 5.99 22.71
C ALA A 439 0.02 7.47 22.33
N PHE A 440 0.90 8.07 21.52
CA PHE A 440 0.73 9.43 21.03
C PHE A 440 -0.38 9.58 19.98
N LEU A 441 -0.74 8.51 19.25
CA LEU A 441 -1.89 8.51 18.34
C LEU A 441 -3.21 8.22 19.06
N VAL A 442 -3.18 7.36 20.07
CA VAL A 442 -4.36 7.11 20.93
C VAL A 442 -4.87 8.40 21.57
N ALA A 443 -3.97 9.35 21.87
CA ALA A 443 -4.31 10.64 22.44
C ALA A 443 -5.12 11.56 21.51
N ILE A 444 -5.13 11.29 20.20
CA ILE A 444 -5.81 12.08 19.16
C ILE A 444 -6.78 11.23 18.33
N ALA A 445 -7.14 10.04 18.80
CA ALA A 445 -8.03 9.13 18.08
C ALA A 445 -9.41 9.78 17.85
N GLY A 446 -9.87 9.78 16.60
CA GLY A 446 -11.10 10.47 16.17
C GLY A 446 -10.97 11.98 16.00
N GLU A 447 -9.77 12.54 16.16
CA GLU A 447 -9.48 13.97 15.95
C GLU A 447 -8.32 14.16 14.94
N ALA A 448 -7.71 13.09 14.44
CA ALA A 448 -6.45 13.16 13.67
C ALA A 448 -6.56 13.97 12.38
N ASP A 449 -7.75 14.03 11.79
CA ASP A 449 -8.14 14.74 10.58
C ASP A 449 -9.10 15.92 10.87
N GLU A 450 -9.28 16.30 12.13
CA GLU A 450 -10.16 17.39 12.52
C GLU A 450 -9.63 18.76 12.07
N ILE A 451 -10.54 19.63 11.62
CA ILE A 451 -10.24 20.99 11.17
C ILE A 451 -11.15 22.02 11.86
N ASP A 452 -10.59 23.21 12.09
CA ASP A 452 -11.31 24.42 12.47
C ASP A 452 -11.23 25.44 11.33
N TYR A 453 -12.37 25.82 10.77
CA TYR A 453 -12.45 26.74 9.63
C TYR A 453 -13.41 27.90 9.90
N ASP A 454 -12.90 29.12 9.72
CA ASP A 454 -13.70 30.34 9.75
C ASP A 454 -14.02 30.81 8.31
N PRO A 455 -15.27 30.64 7.83
CA PRO A 455 -15.67 31.04 6.48
C PRO A 455 -15.71 32.55 6.26
N THR A 456 -15.59 33.38 7.32
CA THR A 456 -15.53 34.85 7.21
C THR A 456 -14.12 35.33 6.94
N THR A 457 -13.12 34.73 7.60
CA THR A 457 -11.72 35.09 7.47
C THR A 457 -10.94 34.20 6.50
N TYR A 458 -11.55 33.09 6.07
CA TYR A 458 -10.94 32.05 5.26
C TYR A 458 -9.71 31.40 5.91
N VAL A 459 -9.65 31.39 7.25
CA VAL A 459 -8.57 30.75 8.00
C VAL A 459 -9.01 29.34 8.37
N CYS A 460 -8.20 28.36 8.00
CA CYS A 460 -8.38 26.94 8.36
C CYS A 460 -7.17 26.47 9.17
N THR A 461 -7.43 25.74 10.25
CA THR A 461 -6.41 25.11 11.07
C THR A 461 -6.70 23.63 11.18
N VAL A 462 -5.71 22.78 10.90
CA VAL A 462 -5.78 21.35 11.25
C VAL A 462 -5.46 21.22 12.73
N THR A 463 -6.34 20.57 13.50
CA THR A 463 -6.27 20.53 14.97
C THR A 463 -4.96 19.90 15.45
N HIS A 464 -4.56 18.78 14.84
CA HIS A 464 -3.36 18.04 15.21
C HIS A 464 -2.39 17.96 14.02
N ASP A 465 -1.20 18.57 14.15
CA ASP A 465 -0.13 18.36 13.17
C ASP A 465 0.55 17.02 13.43
N VAL A 466 0.04 15.97 12.77
CA VAL A 466 0.55 14.60 12.92
C VAL A 466 2.01 14.49 12.51
N ASN A 467 2.51 15.30 11.56
CA ASN A 467 3.93 15.31 11.21
C ASN A 467 4.79 15.81 12.37
N ALA A 468 4.34 16.85 13.09
CA ALA A 468 5.01 17.31 14.30
C ALA A 468 4.92 16.28 15.43
N ILE A 469 3.80 15.57 15.57
CA ILE A 469 3.62 14.51 16.57
C ILE A 469 4.56 13.33 16.31
N ILE A 470 4.68 12.88 15.05
CA ILE A 470 5.64 11.83 14.64
C ILE A 470 7.05 12.22 15.06
N VAL A 471 7.47 13.46 14.75
CA VAL A 471 8.83 13.94 15.06
C VAL A 471 9.06 14.11 16.57
N ALA A 472 8.06 14.56 17.32
CA ALA A 472 8.14 14.64 18.78
C ALA A 472 8.34 13.27 19.45
N ASN A 473 7.96 12.19 18.76
CA ASN A 473 8.10 10.80 19.21
C ASN A 473 9.11 10.01 18.37
N LYS A 474 10.06 10.68 17.70
CA LYS A 474 11.02 10.05 16.78
C LYS A 474 11.92 8.95 17.38
N THR A 475 11.96 8.79 18.70
CA THR A 475 12.71 7.72 19.39
C THR A 475 11.86 6.48 19.67
N ASP A 476 10.60 6.48 19.26
CA ASP A 476 9.70 5.32 19.36
C ASP A 476 9.92 4.40 18.16
N ASP A 477 10.08 3.11 18.39
CA ASP A 477 10.38 2.10 17.35
C ASP A 477 9.30 2.02 16.25
N ALA A 478 8.10 2.60 16.46
CA ALA A 478 7.02 2.59 15.49
C ALA A 478 7.23 3.58 14.31
N VAL A 479 7.98 4.67 14.54
CA VAL A 479 8.15 5.80 13.61
C VAL A 479 9.63 6.17 13.44
N CYS A 480 9.95 7.05 12.48
CA CYS A 480 11.31 7.59 12.29
C CYS A 480 12.44 6.54 12.37
N PRO A 481 12.45 5.48 11.53
CA PRO A 481 13.26 4.27 11.73
C PRO A 481 14.78 4.44 11.86
N PHE A 482 15.33 5.63 11.58
CA PHE A 482 16.75 5.95 11.74
C PHE A 482 17.09 6.75 13.01
N HIS A 483 16.10 7.13 13.81
CA HIS A 483 16.23 7.92 15.04
C HIS A 483 15.95 7.05 16.28
#